data_AF-A0A936S975-F1
#
_entry.id   AF-A0A936S975-F1
#
_cell.length_a   1.000
_cell.length_b   1.000
_cell.length_c   1.000
_cell.angle_alpha   90.00
_cell.angle_beta   90.00
_cell.angle_gamma   90.00
#
_symmetry.space_group_name_H-M   'P 1'
#
loop_
_entity.id
_entity.type
_entity.pdbx_description
1 polymer ?
#
loop_
_entity_poly.entity_id
_entity_poly.type
_entity_poly.pdbx_seq_one_letter_code
_entity_poly.pdbx_strand_id
1 'polypeptide(L)'
;MNSYEGKGVPIPVLIFVVVALFGAFMTTSTTFGRYLYAIGGNADAARLSGIDNRRNVLKVYMILGALTGLAALIFAGRVGSATPDAGTLKELDAIAACVIGGASLVGGRGTIFGGCLGALIRASRDNGMSLLTVRVFMQDIIKGSILVAAVGLDMAGRKQG
;
A
#
# COMPACT_ATOMS: atom_id res chain seq x y z
N MET A 1 33.53 16.94 -2.42
CA MET A 1 33.13 15.56 -2.82
C MET A 1 31.74 15.32 -2.29
N ASN A 2 30.75 15.56 -3.16
CA ASN A 2 29.32 15.16 -3.12
C ASN A 2 28.57 16.09 -4.08
N SER A 3 28.73 15.87 -5.38
CA SER A 3 28.14 16.68 -6.45
C SER A 3 26.63 16.43 -6.64
N TYR A 4 25.83 16.54 -5.57
CA TYR A 4 24.35 16.47 -5.62
C TYR A 4 23.69 17.78 -5.15
N GLU A 5 24.48 18.84 -4.96
CA GLU A 5 23.96 20.19 -4.76
C GLU A 5 23.29 20.68 -6.05
N GLY A 6 21.95 20.63 -6.06
CA GLY A 6 21.10 21.33 -7.02
C GLY A 6 20.31 20.41 -7.97
N LYS A 7 19.00 20.28 -7.71
CA LYS A 7 17.98 19.71 -8.63
C LYS A 7 17.99 18.18 -8.84
N GLY A 8 18.23 17.38 -7.80
CA GLY A 8 18.04 15.93 -7.84
C GLY A 8 16.70 15.50 -7.22
N VAL A 9 15.92 14.68 -7.92
CA VAL A 9 14.71 14.04 -7.37
C VAL A 9 15.07 13.31 -6.06
N PRO A 10 14.28 13.43 -4.97
CA PRO A 10 14.59 12.72 -3.72
C PRO A 10 14.75 11.22 -3.98
N ILE A 11 15.85 10.62 -3.53
CA ILE A 11 16.15 9.18 -3.70
C ILE A 11 14.95 8.29 -3.29
N PRO A 12 14.21 8.56 -2.19
CA PRO A 12 13.01 7.80 -1.84
C PRO A 12 11.93 7.77 -2.95
N VAL A 13 11.78 8.86 -3.71
CA VAL A 13 10.81 8.95 -4.81
C VAL A 13 11.27 8.10 -5.99
N LEU A 14 12.57 8.10 -6.32
CA LEU A 14 13.12 7.21 -7.36
C LEU A 14 12.89 5.73 -7.02
N ILE A 15 13.18 5.34 -5.78
CA ILE A 15 12.94 3.96 -5.32
C ILE A 15 11.45 3.62 -5.41
N PHE A 16 10.58 4.52 -4.95
CA PHE A 16 9.13 4.33 -5.06
C PHE A 16 8.66 4.12 -6.50
N VAL A 17 9.13 4.93 -7.45
CA VAL A 17 8.77 4.79 -8.87
C VAL A 17 9.24 3.45 -9.43
N VAL A 18 10.48 3.04 -9.14
CA VAL A 18 11.00 1.74 -9.59
C VAL A 18 10.17 0.58 -9.04
N VAL A 19 9.85 0.62 -7.74
CA VAL A 19 9.01 -0.40 -7.09
C VAL A 19 7.60 -0.41 -7.66
N ALA A 20 6.99 0.75 -7.89
CA ALA A 20 5.65 0.87 -8.47
C ALA A 20 5.61 0.32 -9.90
N LEU A 21 6.60 0.63 -10.74
CA LEU A 21 6.71 0.11 -12.10
C LEU A 21 6.92 -1.41 -12.11
N PHE A 22 7.82 -1.91 -11.26
CA PHE A 22 8.05 -3.35 -11.13
C PHE A 22 6.78 -4.08 -10.66
N GLY A 23 6.09 -3.53 -9.65
CA GLY A 23 4.82 -4.06 -9.17
C GLY A 23 3.73 -4.05 -10.25
N ALA A 24 3.63 -2.97 -11.02
CA ALA A 24 2.67 -2.85 -12.12
C ALA A 24 2.95 -3.86 -13.23
N PHE A 25 4.21 -4.02 -13.62
CA PHE A 25 4.63 -5.03 -14.59
C PHE A 25 4.34 -6.45 -14.09
N MET A 26 4.68 -6.74 -12.83
CA MET A 26 4.42 -8.04 -12.22
C MET A 26 2.92 -8.35 -12.20
N THR A 27 2.09 -7.36 -11.90
CA THR A 27 0.64 -7.53 -11.74
C THR A 27 -0.08 -7.67 -13.10
N THR A 28 0.33 -6.91 -14.12
CA THR A 28 -0.34 -6.86 -15.43
C THR A 28 0.22 -7.88 -16.42
N SER A 29 1.54 -8.06 -16.44
CA SER A 29 2.24 -8.78 -17.51
C SER A 29 2.66 -10.20 -17.14
N THR A 30 2.59 -10.60 -15.87
CA THR A 30 3.03 -11.94 -15.45
C THR A 30 1.87 -12.86 -15.08
N THR A 31 2.10 -14.18 -15.22
CA THR A 31 1.16 -15.22 -14.78
C THR A 31 0.93 -15.17 -13.27
N PHE A 32 1.94 -14.77 -12.49
CA PHE A 32 1.83 -14.60 -11.05
C PHE A 32 0.77 -13.54 -10.68
N GLY A 33 0.74 -12.40 -11.38
CA GLY A 33 -0.29 -11.38 -11.20
C GLY A 33 -1.70 -11.90 -11.48
N ARG A 34 -1.89 -12.64 -12.57
CA ARG A 34 -3.20 -13.26 -12.90
C ARG A 34 -3.65 -14.26 -11.84
N TYR A 35 -2.74 -15.10 -11.32
CA TYR A 35 -3.06 -16.00 -10.23
C TYR A 35 -3.44 -15.26 -8.95
N LEU A 36 -2.80 -14.12 -8.67
CA LEU A 36 -3.13 -13.30 -7.50
C LEU A 36 -4.57 -12.75 -7.57
N TYR A 37 -5.00 -12.23 -8.72
CA TYR A 37 -6.39 -11.78 -8.90
C TYR A 37 -7.39 -12.94 -8.85
N ALA A 38 -7.07 -14.09 -9.44
CA ALA A 38 -7.93 -15.26 -9.40
C ALA A 38 -8.14 -15.77 -7.96
N ILE A 39 -7.05 -15.89 -7.19
CA ILE A 39 -7.09 -16.28 -5.78
C ILE A 39 -7.90 -15.26 -4.96
N GLY A 40 -7.68 -13.95 -5.21
CA GLY A 40 -8.41 -12.89 -4.53
C GLY A 40 -9.89 -12.83 -4.86
N GLY A 41 -10.31 -13.23 -6.06
CA GLY A 41 -11.73 -13.25 -6.45
C GLY A 41 -12.47 -14.45 -5.87
N ASN A 42 -11.90 -15.66 -6.02
CA ASN A 42 -12.44 -16.88 -5.43
C ASN A 42 -11.32 -17.92 -5.25
N ALA A 43 -10.85 -18.07 -4.01
CA ALA A 43 -9.78 -18.99 -3.68
C ALA A 43 -10.13 -20.46 -3.99
N ASP A 44 -11.38 -20.89 -3.77
CA ASP A 44 -11.80 -22.27 -4.03
C ASP A 44 -11.82 -22.56 -5.53
N ALA A 45 -12.32 -21.63 -6.34
CA ALA A 45 -12.30 -21.75 -7.79
C ALA A 45 -10.87 -21.76 -8.35
N ALA A 46 -9.97 -20.93 -7.80
CA ALA A 46 -8.56 -20.94 -8.18
C ALA A 46 -7.90 -22.29 -7.90
N ARG A 47 -8.19 -22.89 -6.74
CA ARG A 47 -7.67 -24.20 -6.35
C ARG A 47 -8.19 -25.33 -7.25
N LEU A 48 -9.48 -25.32 -7.58
CA LEU A 48 -10.07 -26.27 -8.53
C LEU A 48 -9.49 -26.11 -9.95
N SER A 49 -9.01 -24.92 -10.30
CA SER A 49 -8.34 -24.62 -11.57
C SER A 49 -6.85 -25.01 -11.60
N GLY A 50 -6.38 -25.77 -10.60
CA GLY A 50 -5.00 -26.23 -10.52
C GLY A 50 -3.98 -25.19 -10.04
N ILE A 51 -4.43 -24.04 -9.53
CA ILE A 51 -3.54 -23.02 -8.95
C ILE A 51 -3.21 -23.42 -7.51
N ASP A 52 -1.92 -23.51 -7.19
CA ASP A 52 -1.47 -23.71 -5.81
C ASP A 52 -1.59 -22.39 -5.02
N ASN A 53 -2.74 -22.20 -4.39
CA ASN A 53 -3.02 -21.01 -3.57
C ASN A 53 -1.97 -20.84 -2.47
N ARG A 54 -1.52 -21.93 -1.83
CA ARG A 54 -0.61 -21.87 -0.69
C ARG A 54 0.75 -21.33 -1.10
N ARG A 55 1.30 -21.83 -2.21
CA ARG A 55 2.59 -21.33 -2.74
C ARG A 55 2.50 -19.88 -3.22
N ASN A 56 1.41 -19.51 -3.87
CA ASN A 56 1.24 -18.14 -4.36
C ASN A 56 1.05 -17.14 -3.22
N VAL A 57 0.23 -17.47 -2.21
CA VAL A 57 0.07 -16.63 -1.01
C VAL A 57 1.40 -16.49 -0.26
N LEU A 58 2.18 -17.57 -0.11
CA LEU A 58 3.50 -17.49 0.52
C LEU A 58 4.44 -16.53 -0.24
N LYS A 59 4.47 -16.57 -1.57
CA LYS A 59 5.25 -15.63 -2.39
C LYS A 59 4.82 -14.17 -2.16
N VAL A 60 3.53 -13.92 -2.04
CA VAL A 60 3.01 -12.56 -1.75
C VAL A 60 3.51 -12.07 -0.40
N TYR A 61 3.44 -12.90 0.66
CA TYR A 61 3.96 -12.53 1.97
C TYR A 61 5.48 -12.30 1.97
N MET A 62 6.25 -13.07 1.20
CA MET A 62 7.69 -12.84 1.03
C MET A 62 7.97 -11.49 0.36
N ILE A 63 7.24 -11.15 -0.72
CA ILE A 63 7.39 -9.87 -1.41
C ILE A 63 6.97 -8.72 -0.49
N LEU A 64 5.87 -8.87 0.25
CA LEU A 64 5.42 -7.89 1.24
C LEU A 64 6.50 -7.63 2.29
N GLY A 65 7.10 -8.69 2.85
CA GLY A 65 8.20 -8.56 3.81
C GLY A 65 9.41 -7.80 3.25
N ALA A 66 9.82 -8.12 2.02
CA ALA A 66 10.93 -7.43 1.34
C ALA A 66 10.62 -5.94 1.10
N LEU A 67 9.40 -5.62 0.65
CA LEU A 67 8.96 -4.25 0.41
C LEU A 67 8.85 -3.45 1.70
N THR A 68 8.32 -4.05 2.77
CA THR A 68 8.22 -3.43 4.09
C THR A 68 9.61 -3.17 4.68
N GLY A 69 10.54 -4.12 4.54
CA GLY A 69 11.93 -3.93 4.97
C GLY A 69 12.63 -2.78 4.22
N LEU A 70 12.45 -2.70 2.90
CA LEU A 70 12.96 -1.59 2.09
C LEU A 70 12.34 -0.25 2.52
N ALA A 71 11.03 -0.20 2.74
CA ALA A 71 10.33 1.00 3.18
C ALA A 71 10.80 1.45 4.58
N ALA A 72 11.02 0.51 5.50
CA ALA A 72 11.54 0.77 6.84
C ALA A 72 12.97 1.33 6.79
N LEU A 73 13.84 0.79 5.94
CA LEU A 73 15.20 1.30 5.76
C LEU A 73 15.20 2.76 5.26
N ILE A 74 14.35 3.06 4.28
CA ILE A 74 14.19 4.42 3.75
C ILE A 74 13.63 5.35 4.84
N PHE A 75 12.66 4.88 5.61
CA PHE A 75 12.04 5.67 6.68
C PHE A 75 13.03 5.99 7.79
N ALA A 76 13.79 4.99 8.27
CA ALA A 76 14.83 5.16 9.28
C ALA A 76 15.92 6.11 8.79
N GLY A 77 16.38 5.95 7.53
CA GLY A 77 17.36 6.85 6.92
C GLY A 77 16.85 8.30 6.79
N ARG A 78 15.55 8.50 6.57
CA ARG A 78 14.94 9.84 6.50
C ARG A 78 14.81 10.52 7.86
N VAL A 79 14.47 9.76 8.90
CA VAL A 79 14.21 10.30 10.25
C VAL A 79 15.51 10.44 11.06
N GLY A 80 16.58 9.73 10.68
CA GLY A 80 17.90 9.80 11.33
C GLY A 80 17.92 9.28 12.77
N SER A 81 16.80 8.77 13.25
CA SER A 81 16.60 8.20 14.59
C SER A 81 15.51 7.14 14.51
N ALA A 82 15.62 6.11 15.34
CA ALA A 82 14.62 5.05 15.49
C ALA A 82 14.05 5.13 16.90
N THR A 83 12.86 5.72 17.03
CA THR A 83 12.08 5.66 18.26
C THR A 83 11.23 4.37 18.26
N PRO A 84 10.84 3.83 19.42
CA PRO A 84 9.95 2.67 19.48
C PRO A 84 8.60 2.90 18.77
N ASP A 85 8.15 4.15 18.73
CA ASP A 85 6.92 4.56 18.05
C ASP A 85 7.09 4.76 16.53
N ALA A 86 8.32 4.64 16.01
CA ALA A 86 8.66 4.82 14.61
C ALA A 86 8.13 3.66 13.75
N GLY A 87 6.82 3.68 13.47
CA GLY A 87 6.13 2.63 12.73
C GLY A 87 4.69 2.41 13.18
N THR A 88 4.30 2.97 14.32
CA THR A 88 2.94 2.87 14.85
C THR A 88 1.92 3.35 13.83
N LEU A 89 0.91 2.52 13.56
CA LEU A 89 -0.18 2.74 12.59
C LEU A 89 0.26 2.86 11.11
N LYS A 90 1.53 2.61 10.76
CA LYS A 90 1.97 2.67 9.35
C LYS A 90 1.38 1.56 8.47
N GLU A 91 1.05 0.43 9.07
CA GLU A 91 0.30 -0.63 8.41
C GLU A 91 -1.13 -0.17 8.06
N LEU A 92 -1.78 0.53 8.99
CA LEU A 92 -3.11 1.11 8.79
C LEU A 92 -3.11 2.14 7.67
N ASP A 93 -2.09 3.01 7.65
CA ASP A 93 -1.84 3.97 6.59
C ASP A 93 -1.69 3.30 5.21
N ALA A 94 -0.96 2.18 5.15
CA ALA A 94 -0.75 1.42 3.91
C ALA A 94 -2.05 0.78 3.42
N ILE A 95 -2.82 0.13 4.31
CA ILE A 95 -4.12 -0.46 3.98
C ILE A 95 -5.10 0.63 3.52
N ALA A 96 -5.21 1.73 4.26
CA ALA A 96 -6.09 2.84 3.90
C ALA A 96 -5.73 3.45 2.54
N ALA A 97 -4.45 3.64 2.25
CA ALA A 97 -3.99 4.11 0.94
C ALA A 97 -4.41 3.16 -0.19
N CYS A 98 -4.23 1.84 -0.02
CA CYS A 98 -4.65 0.86 -1.02
C CYS A 98 -6.17 0.86 -1.25
N VAL A 99 -6.97 0.93 -0.18
CA VAL A 99 -8.45 0.92 -0.25
C VAL A 99 -8.98 2.20 -0.87
N ILE A 100 -8.47 3.37 -0.45
CA ILE A 100 -8.80 4.67 -1.07
C ILE A 100 -8.41 4.66 -2.55
N GLY A 101 -7.32 3.99 -2.88
CA GLY A 101 -6.85 3.74 -4.25
C GLY A 101 -7.71 2.77 -5.07
N GLY A 102 -8.76 2.19 -4.49
CA GLY A 102 -9.69 1.28 -5.19
C GLY A 102 -9.30 -0.20 -5.15
N ALA A 103 -8.38 -0.61 -4.25
CA ALA A 103 -8.17 -2.03 -3.98
C ALA A 103 -9.30 -2.57 -3.10
N SER A 104 -9.88 -3.71 -3.49
CA SER A 104 -10.95 -4.33 -2.71
C SER A 104 -10.38 -5.14 -1.55
N LEU A 105 -10.97 -4.98 -0.36
CA LEU A 105 -10.60 -5.74 0.82
C LEU A 105 -11.04 -7.21 0.74
N VAL A 106 -12.08 -7.47 -0.04
CA VAL A 106 -12.59 -8.83 -0.28
C VAL A 106 -11.86 -9.52 -1.44
N GLY A 107 -10.93 -8.81 -2.10
CA GLY A 107 -10.02 -9.37 -3.09
C GLY A 107 -10.53 -9.37 -4.53
N GLY A 108 -9.63 -9.71 -5.45
CA GLY A 108 -9.91 -9.89 -6.88
C GLY A 108 -10.02 -8.60 -7.69
N ARG A 109 -9.90 -7.42 -7.07
CA ARG A 109 -9.91 -6.11 -7.74
C ARG A 109 -8.94 -5.13 -7.09
N GLY A 110 -8.35 -4.27 -7.92
CA GLY A 110 -7.40 -3.23 -7.51
C GLY A 110 -6.30 -3.05 -8.55
N THR A 111 -5.64 -1.90 -8.57
CA THR A 111 -4.49 -1.65 -9.45
C THR A 111 -3.35 -1.01 -8.66
N ILE A 112 -2.11 -1.28 -9.07
CA ILE A 112 -0.92 -0.65 -8.47
C ILE A 112 -0.98 0.87 -8.63
N PHE A 113 -1.46 1.35 -9.79
CA PHE A 113 -1.64 2.78 -10.03
C PHE A 113 -2.64 3.41 -9.06
N GLY A 114 -3.78 2.75 -8.84
CA GLY A 114 -4.76 3.17 -7.84
C GLY A 114 -4.16 3.25 -6.44
N GLY A 115 -3.40 2.23 -6.02
CA GLY A 115 -2.67 2.24 -4.74
C GLY A 115 -1.66 3.39 -4.62
N CYS A 116 -0.94 3.72 -5.69
CA CYS A 116 -0.03 4.87 -5.72
C CYS A 116 -0.79 6.19 -5.54
N LEU A 117 -1.93 6.34 -6.22
CA LEU A 117 -2.79 7.51 -6.09
C LEU A 117 -3.36 7.65 -4.67
N GLY A 118 -3.82 6.54 -4.08
CA GLY A 118 -4.26 6.52 -2.70
C GLY A 118 -3.15 6.84 -1.69
N ALA A 119 -1.92 6.41 -1.96
CA ALA A 119 -0.76 6.77 -1.14
C ALA A 119 -0.41 8.27 -1.21
N LEU A 120 -0.61 8.89 -2.38
CA LEU A 120 -0.50 10.35 -2.56
C LEU A 120 -1.59 11.10 -1.79
N ILE A 121 -2.85 10.63 -1.86
CA ILE A 121 -3.98 11.22 -1.12
C ILE A 121 -3.72 11.13 0.40
N ARG A 122 -3.27 9.97 0.88
CA ARG A 122 -2.87 9.81 2.28
C ARG A 122 -1.74 10.77 2.66
N ALA A 123 -0.72 10.92 1.82
CA ALA A 123 0.43 11.80 2.09
C ALA A 123 0.03 13.29 2.12
N SER A 124 -0.80 13.74 1.20
CA SER A 124 -1.28 15.13 1.16
C SER A 124 -2.18 15.44 2.36
N ARG A 125 -3.04 14.49 2.78
CA ARG A 125 -3.85 14.62 4.00
C ARG A 125 -3.00 14.79 5.25
N ASP A 126 -2.00 13.92 5.42
CA ASP A 126 -1.09 13.95 6.58
C ASP A 126 -0.30 15.26 6.62
N ASN A 127 0.19 15.71 5.45
CA ASN A 127 0.87 16.99 5.32
C ASN A 127 -0.07 18.18 5.66
N GLY A 128 -1.30 18.18 5.14
CA GLY A 128 -2.29 19.23 5.42
C GLY A 128 -2.65 19.33 6.91
N MET A 129 -2.91 18.21 7.58
CA MET A 129 -3.17 18.19 9.03
C MET A 129 -1.96 18.66 9.84
N SER A 130 -0.74 18.31 9.39
CA SER A 130 0.49 18.80 10.01
C SER A 130 0.65 20.31 9.86
N LEU A 131 0.32 20.88 8.71
CA LEU A 131 0.38 22.34 8.48
C LEU A 131 -0.65 23.09 9.33
N LEU A 132 -1.82 22.49 9.54
CA LEU A 132 -2.86 23.02 10.43
C LEU A 132 -2.56 22.77 11.92
N THR A 133 -1.39 22.21 12.26
CA THR A 133 -0.98 21.90 13.64
C THR A 133 -2.02 21.06 14.40
N VAL A 134 -2.72 20.17 13.70
CA VAL A 134 -3.69 19.26 14.31
C VAL A 134 -2.95 18.30 15.22
N ARG A 135 -3.41 18.14 16.46
CA ARG A 135 -2.80 17.23 17.45
C ARG A 135 -2.76 15.80 16.91
N VAL A 136 -1.64 15.09 17.11
CA VAL A 136 -1.41 13.71 16.59
C VAL A 136 -2.56 12.76 16.96
N PHE A 137 -3.05 12.82 18.20
CA PHE A 137 -4.21 12.04 18.64
C PHE A 137 -5.46 12.23 17.76
N MET A 138 -5.76 13.47 17.37
CA MET A 138 -6.90 13.75 16.49
C MET A 138 -6.64 13.25 15.07
N GLN A 139 -5.39 13.31 14.61
CA GLN A 139 -5.03 12.73 13.31
C GLN A 139 -5.30 11.22 13.27
N ASP A 140 -4.99 10.50 14.35
CA ASP A 140 -5.19 9.04 14.43
C ASP A 140 -6.68 8.66 14.47
N ILE A 141 -7.52 9.43 15.17
CA ILE A 141 -8.97 9.28 15.11
C ILE A 141 -9.47 9.46 13.66
N ILE A 142 -8.98 10.49 12.97
CA ILE A 142 -9.33 10.77 11.56
C ILE A 142 -8.79 9.68 10.61
N LYS A 143 -7.64 9.06 10.91
CA LYS A 143 -7.12 7.89 10.15
C LYS A 143 -8.10 6.73 10.28
N GLY A 144 -8.47 6.37 11.50
CA GLY A 144 -9.40 5.27 11.78
C GLY A 144 -10.78 5.49 11.16
N SER A 145 -11.34 6.70 11.31
CA SER A 145 -12.68 7.01 10.78
C SER A 145 -12.74 6.93 9.26
N ILE A 146 -11.72 7.45 8.55
CA ILE A 146 -11.63 7.36 7.09
C ILE A 146 -11.54 5.91 6.63
N LEU A 147 -10.73 5.08 7.29
CA LEU A 147 -10.64 3.67 6.95
C LEU A 147 -11.97 2.95 7.16
N VAL A 148 -12.60 3.12 8.33
CA VAL A 148 -13.89 2.49 8.65
C VAL A 148 -14.96 2.90 7.63
N ALA A 149 -15.01 4.19 7.26
CA ALA A 149 -15.93 4.67 6.23
C ALA A 149 -15.63 4.04 4.86
N ALA A 150 -14.35 3.98 4.46
CA ALA A 150 -13.95 3.40 3.18
C ALA A 150 -14.29 1.90 3.10
N VAL A 151 -14.01 1.14 4.16
CA VAL A 151 -14.34 -0.30 4.26
C VAL A 151 -15.86 -0.50 4.27
N GLY A 152 -16.59 0.33 5.02
CA GLY A 152 -18.05 0.28 5.10
C GLY A 152 -18.70 0.50 3.73
N LEU A 153 -18.18 1.45 2.94
CA LEU A 153 -18.64 1.69 1.58
C LEU A 153 -18.26 0.55 0.62
N ASP A 154 -17.04 0.00 0.71
CA ASP A 154 -16.62 -1.17 -0.10
C ASP A 154 -17.53 -2.38 0.14
N MET A 155 -17.93 -2.62 1.39
CA MET A 155 -18.87 -3.70 1.74
C MET A 155 -20.32 -3.39 1.35
N ALA A 156 -20.78 -2.14 1.49
CA ALA A 156 -22.14 -1.75 1.16
C ALA A 156 -22.42 -1.82 -0.35
N GLY A 157 -21.45 -1.46 -1.19
CA GLY A 157 -21.55 -1.56 -2.65
C GLY A 157 -21.78 -3.00 -3.17
N ARG A 158 -21.45 -4.02 -2.37
CA ARG A 158 -21.71 -5.43 -2.69
C ARG A 158 -23.13 -5.90 -2.40
N LYS A 159 -23.89 -5.27 -1.49
CA LYS A 159 -25.25 -5.72 -1.18
C LYS A 159 -26.26 -5.45 -2.31
N GLN A 160 -25.87 -4.68 -3.32
CA GLN A 160 -26.73 -4.27 -4.43
C GLN A 160 -26.43 -4.96 -5.76
N GLY A 161 -25.47 -5.89 -5.83
CA GLY A 161 -25.15 -6.68 -7.03
C GLY A 161 -25.05 -8.16 -6.72
#